data_AF-A0A951L416-F1
#
_entry.id   AF-A0A951L416-F1
#
_cell.length_a   1.000
_cell.length_b   1.000
_cell.length_c   1.000
_cell.angle_alpha   90.00
_cell.angle_beta   90.00
_cell.angle_gamma   90.00
#
_symmetry.space_group_name_H-M   'P 1'
#
loop_
_entity.id
_entity.type
_entity.pdbx_description
1 polymer ?
#
loop_
_entity_poly.entity_id
_entity_poly.type
_entity_poly.pdbx_seq_one_letter_code
_entity_poly.pdbx_strand_id
1 'polypeptide(L)'
;MIVSNAAALGMPVYDQDRLETGGDGELGVTFRDNTRISLGPDSRLELKRFVFKPEVEEYGLILRVAYGTLEYISGLTEKLAPNAMSIETPGFTVGARGTRLLVRAGKRQ
;
A
#
# COMPACT_ATOMS: atom_id res chain seq x y z
N MET A 1 -5.92 1.66 21.73
CA MET A 1 -5.81 3.12 21.51
C MET A 1 -5.18 3.29 20.14
N ILE A 2 -5.91 3.82 19.15
CA ILE A 2 -5.33 4.14 17.84
C ILE A 2 -4.80 5.58 17.96
N VAL A 3 -3.50 5.77 17.75
CA VAL A 3 -2.90 7.10 17.71
C VAL A 3 -2.95 7.55 16.26
N SER A 4 -3.75 8.57 15.97
CA SER A 4 -3.80 9.19 14.64
C SER A 4 -2.89 10.41 14.61
N ASN A 5 -1.88 10.38 13.75
CA ASN A 5 -0.99 11.52 13.50
C ASN A 5 -1.27 12.08 12.11
N ALA A 6 -1.17 13.40 11.96
CA ALA A 6 -1.17 14.00 10.62
C ALA A 6 0.09 13.52 9.88
N ALA A 7 -0.09 13.03 8.65
CA ALA A 7 1.03 12.62 7.82
C ALA A 7 1.91 13.82 7.48
N ALA A 8 3.23 13.62 7.53
CA ALA A 8 4.23 14.60 7.14
C ALA A 8 5.23 13.97 6.17
N LEU A 9 5.87 14.81 5.34
CA LEU A 9 6.92 14.32 4.44
C LEU A 9 8.06 13.68 5.23
N GLY A 10 8.51 12.51 4.78
CA GLY A 10 9.56 11.75 5.45
C GLY A 10 9.11 10.99 6.71
N MET A 11 7.83 11.08 7.09
CA MET A 11 7.29 10.26 8.17
C MET A 11 7.41 8.77 7.78
N PRO A 12 8.01 7.93 8.63
CA PRO A 12 8.09 6.51 8.37
C PRO A 12 6.71 5.85 8.46
N VAL A 13 6.51 4.82 7.65
CA VAL A 13 5.33 3.94 7.68
C VAL A 13 5.81 2.54 8.04
N TYR A 14 5.08 1.88 8.92
CA TYR A 14 5.38 0.55 9.45
C TYR A 14 4.24 -0.43 9.20
N ASP A 15 4.56 -1.71 9.34
CA ASP A 15 3.55 -2.77 9.30
C ASP A 15 2.45 -2.50 10.34
N GLN A 16 1.22 -2.81 9.93
CA GLN A 16 -0.04 -2.53 10.64
C GLN A 16 -0.45 -1.06 10.69
N ASP A 17 0.30 -0.14 10.07
CA ASP A 17 -0.17 1.23 9.94
C ASP A 17 -1.43 1.31 9.08
N ARG A 18 -2.29 2.25 9.47
CA ARG A 18 -3.48 2.63 8.72
C ARG A 18 -3.27 4.03 8.15
N LEU A 19 -3.39 4.11 6.83
CA LEU A 19 -3.28 5.34 6.06
C LEU A 19 -4.67 5.78 5.64
N GLU A 20 -5.02 7.04 5.94
CA GLU A 20 -6.32 7.62 5.64
C GLU A 20 -6.18 9.01 5.02
N THR A 21 -7.02 9.30 4.03
CA THR A 21 -7.14 10.62 3.41
C THR A 21 -8.53 11.20 3.64
N GLY A 22 -8.61 12.53 3.77
CA GLY A 22 -9.87 13.28 3.83
C GLY A 22 -10.51 13.49 2.45
N GLY A 23 -11.56 14.31 2.39
CA GLY A 23 -12.37 14.52 1.18
C GLY A 23 -11.64 15.18 -0.01
N ASP A 24 -10.52 15.84 0.24
CA ASP A 24 -9.59 16.39 -0.75
C ASP A 24 -8.14 15.93 -0.49
N GLY A 25 -7.95 15.00 0.44
CA GLY A 25 -6.64 14.55 0.87
C GLY A 25 -6.02 13.57 -0.12
N GLU A 26 -4.72 13.72 -0.33
CA GLU A 26 -3.90 12.75 -1.07
C GLU A 26 -2.70 12.35 -0.23
N LEU A 27 -2.22 11.12 -0.41
CA LEU A 27 -1.04 10.61 0.29
C LEU A 27 -0.20 9.76 -0.64
N GLY A 28 1.10 10.08 -0.72
CA GLY A 28 2.09 9.26 -1.42
C GLY A 28 3.02 8.57 -0.44
N VAL A 29 3.34 7.29 -0.71
CA VAL A 29 4.35 6.53 0.05
C VAL A 29 5.32 5.88 -0.93
N THR A 30 6.62 6.01 -0.65
CA THR A 30 7.68 5.28 -1.35
C THR A 30 8.32 4.30 -0.39
N PHE A 31 8.26 3.02 -0.73
CA PHE A 31 8.84 1.94 0.07
C PHE A 31 10.33 1.74 -0.25
N ARG A 32 11.03 1.01 0.63
CA ARG A 32 12.47 0.75 0.50
C ARG A 32 12.85 -0.05 -0.74
N ASP A 33 11.92 -0.81 -1.31
CA ASP A 33 12.11 -1.58 -2.54
C ASP A 33 11.81 -0.77 -3.81
N ASN A 34 11.59 0.55 -3.69
CA ASN A 34 11.11 1.47 -4.73
C ASN A 34 9.67 1.24 -5.21
N THR A 35 8.88 0.41 -4.53
CA THR A 35 7.43 0.41 -4.71
C THR A 35 6.89 1.79 -4.33
N ARG A 36 5.95 2.31 -5.12
CA ARG A 36 5.26 3.57 -4.84
C ARG A 36 3.77 3.34 -4.80
N ILE A 37 3.12 3.96 -3.82
CA ILE A 37 1.67 4.01 -3.75
C ILE A 37 1.19 5.45 -3.60
N SER A 38 0.01 5.71 -4.16
CA SER A 38 -0.71 6.97 -3.97
C SER A 38 -2.16 6.67 -3.59
N LEU A 39 -2.63 7.27 -2.51
CA LEU A 39 -4.03 7.25 -2.10
C LEU A 39 -4.68 8.54 -2.57
N GLY A 40 -5.83 8.41 -3.23
CA GLY A 40 -6.68 9.55 -3.56
C GLY A 40 -7.56 9.99 -2.38
N PRO A 41 -8.47 10.94 -2.61
CA PRO A 41 -9.43 11.38 -1.61
C PRO A 41 -10.30 10.25 -1.04
N ASP A 42 -10.77 10.43 0.19
CA ASP A 42 -11.67 9.52 0.91
C ASP A 42 -11.22 8.05 0.85
N SER A 43 -9.94 7.80 1.10
CA SER A 43 -9.34 6.46 0.99
C SER A 43 -8.85 5.95 2.34
N ARG A 44 -8.93 4.63 2.54
CA ARG A 44 -8.35 3.94 3.69
C ARG A 44 -7.59 2.70 3.24
N LEU A 45 -6.31 2.66 3.58
CA LEU A 45 -5.42 1.54 3.34
C LEU A 45 -4.81 1.06 4.66
N GLU A 46 -4.66 -0.25 4.81
CA GLU A 46 -3.88 -0.87 5.88
C GLU A 46 -2.64 -1.53 5.25
N LEU A 47 -1.46 -1.15 5.73
CA LEU A 47 -0.22 -1.84 5.38
C LEU A 47 -0.11 -3.11 6.23
N LYS A 48 -0.50 -4.26 5.69
CA LYS A 48 -0.51 -5.51 6.46
C LYS A 48 0.86 -6.12 6.63
N ARG A 49 1.74 -5.94 5.64
CA ARG A 49 3.11 -6.46 5.67
C ARG A 49 3.97 -5.71 4.69
N PHE A 50 5.19 -5.37 5.09
CA PHE A 50 6.27 -4.98 4.21
C PHE A 50 7.59 -5.56 4.71
N VAL A 51 8.16 -6.46 3.92
CA VAL A 51 9.47 -7.07 4.16
C VAL A 51 10.30 -6.90 2.91
N PHE A 52 11.49 -6.33 3.06
CA PHE A 52 12.47 -6.23 1.99
C PHE A 52 13.87 -6.44 2.57
N LYS A 53 14.34 -7.69 2.52
CA LYS A 53 15.65 -8.13 3.01
C LYS A 53 16.37 -8.90 1.90
N PRO A 54 17.06 -8.20 0.98
CA PRO A 54 17.75 -8.85 -0.14
C PRO A 54 18.89 -9.78 0.30
N GLU A 55 19.50 -9.53 1.46
CA GLU A 55 20.62 -10.31 2.00
C GLU A 55 20.24 -11.77 2.33
N VAL A 56 18.97 -12.02 2.66
CA VAL A 56 18.44 -13.35 3.02
C VAL A 56 17.29 -13.76 2.10
N GLU A 57 17.14 -13.08 0.96
CA GLU A 57 16.10 -13.32 -0.05
C GLU A 57 14.66 -13.33 0.50
N GLU A 58 14.38 -12.51 1.53
CA GLU A 58 13.05 -12.41 2.13
C GLU A 58 12.35 -11.13 1.64
N TYR A 59 11.20 -11.31 0.97
CA TYR A 59 10.40 -10.23 0.42
C TYR A 59 8.91 -10.43 0.70
N GLY A 60 8.16 -9.33 0.83
CA GLY A 60 6.72 -9.40 0.99
C GLY A 60 6.07 -8.03 1.05
N LEU A 61 4.92 -7.88 0.41
CA LEU A 61 4.11 -6.66 0.49
C LEU A 61 2.61 -7.03 0.46
N ILE A 62 1.89 -6.75 1.54
CA ILE A 62 0.44 -6.95 1.58
C ILE A 62 -0.22 -5.61 1.90
N LEU A 63 -1.01 -5.12 0.95
CA LEU A 63 -1.79 -3.90 1.07
C LEU A 63 -3.26 -4.27 1.14
N ARG A 64 -4.00 -3.73 2.13
CA ARG A 64 -5.45 -3.90 2.20
C ARG A 64 -6.15 -2.56 2.02
N VAL A 65 -6.82 -2.38 0.90
CA VAL A 65 -7.64 -1.19 0.62
C VAL A 65 -9.06 -1.44 1.13
N ALA A 66 -9.45 -0.76 2.20
CA ALA A 66 -10.79 -0.89 2.76
C ALA A 66 -11.84 -0.21 1.88
N TYR A 67 -11.54 1.00 1.40
CA TYR A 67 -12.37 1.81 0.51
C TYR A 67 -11.52 2.90 -0.16
N GLY A 68 -12.05 3.52 -1.23
CA GLY A 68 -11.39 4.61 -1.94
C GLY A 68 -10.49 4.14 -3.09
N THR A 69 -9.44 4.91 -3.38
CA THR A 69 -8.59 4.71 -4.56
C THR A 69 -7.12 4.55 -4.18
N LEU A 70 -6.47 3.57 -4.79
CA LEU A 70 -5.04 3.29 -4.67
C LEU A 70 -4.44 3.23 -6.07
N GLU A 71 -3.42 4.04 -6.33
CA GLU A 71 -2.46 3.77 -7.39
C GLU A 71 -1.27 3.01 -6.82
N TYR A 72 -0.87 1.94 -7.49
CA TYR A 72 0.29 1.11 -7.15
C TYR A 72 1.25 1.06 -8.33
N ILE A 73 2.53 1.29 -8.06
CA ILE A 73 3.63 1.15 -9.01
C ILE A 73 4.66 0.20 -8.40
N SER A 74 4.85 -0.94 -9.06
CA SER A 74 5.74 -2.01 -8.57
C SER A 74 7.21 -1.59 -8.41
N GLY A 75 7.81 -2.07 -7.32
CA GLY A 75 9.23 -2.00 -7.03
C GLY A 75 9.99 -3.31 -7.30
N LEU A 76 11.07 -3.51 -6.56
CA LEU A 76 11.96 -4.66 -6.71
C LEU A 76 11.36 -5.97 -6.18
N THR A 77 10.50 -5.92 -5.15
CA THR A 77 9.88 -7.13 -4.57
C THR A 77 9.19 -7.98 -5.63
N GLU A 78 8.44 -7.33 -6.52
CA GLU A 78 7.73 -8.00 -7.63
C GLU A 78 8.66 -8.70 -8.63
N LYS A 79 9.85 -8.15 -8.85
CA LYS A 79 10.83 -8.73 -9.77
C LYS A 79 11.60 -9.88 -9.12
N LEU A 80 11.93 -9.74 -7.84
CA LEU A 80 12.78 -10.68 -7.09
C LEU A 80 11.99 -11.86 -6.54
N ALA A 81 10.74 -11.63 -6.13
CA ALA A 81 9.85 -12.66 -5.60
C ALA A 81 8.46 -12.51 -6.22
N PRO A 82 8.24 -13.06 -7.44
CA PRO A 82 6.93 -13.09 -8.05
C PRO A 82 5.91 -13.73 -7.09
N ASN A 83 4.75 -13.10 -6.92
CA ASN A 83 3.68 -13.49 -5.98
C ASN A 83 3.94 -13.15 -4.49
N ALA A 84 5.02 -12.46 -4.14
CA ALA A 84 5.21 -11.96 -2.77
C ALA A 84 4.39 -10.69 -2.46
N MET A 85 3.58 -10.21 -3.42
CA MET A 85 2.74 -9.03 -3.27
C MET A 85 1.26 -9.35 -3.48
N SER A 86 0.41 -8.78 -2.63
CA SER A 86 -1.03 -8.74 -2.84
C SER A 86 -1.65 -7.40 -2.45
N ILE A 87 -2.66 -7.00 -3.21
CA ILE A 87 -3.59 -5.92 -2.90
C ILE A 87 -4.95 -6.54 -2.63
N GLU A 88 -5.41 -6.46 -1.39
CA GLU A 88 -6.69 -6.97 -0.92
C GLU A 88 -7.72 -5.85 -0.88
N THR A 89 -8.91 -6.13 -1.39
CA THR A 89 -10.10 -5.31 -1.21
C THR A 89 -11.23 -6.20 -0.66
N PRO A 90 -12.34 -5.64 -0.14
CA PRO A 90 -13.48 -6.45 0.29
C PRO A 90 -14.06 -7.37 -0.80
N GLY A 91 -13.94 -6.98 -2.08
CA GLY A 91 -14.54 -7.73 -3.19
C GLY A 91 -13.59 -8.67 -3.93
N PHE A 92 -12.28 -8.41 -3.90
CA PHE A 92 -11.30 -9.18 -4.67
C PHE A 92 -9.87 -8.97 -4.14
N THR A 93 -8.98 -9.89 -4.50
CA THR A 93 -7.53 -9.78 -4.26
C THR A 93 -6.80 -9.73 -5.60
N VAL A 94 -5.79 -8.85 -5.70
CA VAL A 94 -4.93 -8.69 -6.87
C VAL A 94 -3.51 -9.05 -6.49
N GLY A 95 -2.90 -9.99 -7.20
CA GLY A 95 -1.44 -10.06 -7.29
C GLY A 95 -0.97 -9.20 -8.45
N ALA A 96 0.16 -8.51 -8.34
CA ALA A 96 0.80 -7.89 -9.49
C ALA A 96 2.00 -8.75 -9.95
N ARG A 97 2.44 -8.49 -11.19
CA ARG A 97 3.67 -9.02 -11.77
C ARG A 97 4.24 -7.95 -12.70
N GLY A 98 5.00 -7.01 -12.14
CA GLY A 98 5.65 -5.93 -12.90
C GLY A 98 4.68 -4.96 -13.58
N THR A 99 3.74 -4.37 -12.83
CA THR A 99 2.67 -3.53 -13.39
C THR A 99 2.50 -2.22 -12.60
N ARG A 100 1.88 -1.24 -13.26
CA ARG A 100 1.23 -0.07 -12.64
C ARG A 100 -0.27 -0.31 -12.65
N LEU A 101 -0.92 -0.22 -11.50
CA LEU A 101 -2.32 -0.60 -11.32
C LEU A 101 -3.07 0.53 -10.61
N LEU A 102 -4.31 0.76 -11.02
CA LEU A 102 -5.26 1.61 -10.30
C LEU A 102 -6.35 0.70 -9.71
N VAL A 103 -6.51 0.76 -8.41
CA VAL A 103 -7.52 0.01 -7.66
C VAL A 103 -8.54 0.98 -7.11
N ARG A 104 -9.82 0.73 -7.38
CA ARG A 104 -10.94 1.45 -6.79
C ARG A 104 -11.77 0.46 -5.98
N ALA A 105 -11.68 0.58 -4.65
CA ALA A 105 -12.58 -0.09 -3.74
C ALA A 105 -13.84 0.78 -3.53
N GLY A 106 -14.91 0.21 -2.97
CA GLY A 106 -16.17 0.92 -2.76
C GLY A 106 -16.05 2.20 -1.93
N LYS A 107 -17.18 2.85 -1.63
CA LYS A 107 -17.21 4.03 -0.77
C LYS A 107 -17.24 3.63 0.71
N ARG A 108 -16.83 4.56 1.58
CA ARG A 108 -17.02 4.47 3.03
C ARG A 108 -18.51 4.25 3.32
N GLN A 109 -18.85 3.11 3.90
CA GLN A 109 -20.21 2.80 4.37
C GLN A 109 -20.48 3.50 5.71
#